data_AF-A0A6P8HK44-F1
#
_entry.id   AF-A0A6P8HK44-F1
#
_cell.length_a   1.000
_cell.length_b   1.000
_cell.length_c   1.000
_cell.angle_alpha   90.00
_cell.angle_beta   90.00
_cell.angle_gamma   90.00
#
_symmetry.space_group_name_H-M   'P 1'
#
loop_
_entity.id
_entity.type
_entity.pdbx_description
1 polymer ?
#
loop_
_entity_poly.entity_id
_entity_poly.type
_entity_poly.pdbx_seq_one_letter_code
_entity_poly.pdbx_strand_id
1 'polypeptide(L)'
;MVFASSLTKISRLPRSLVKTTRCLITVFRFTHEDASRPHVKVPDFGQEFRGMDPSFPCLTELSPRSKESFGVDPVYNTVNTGYKVFQYKQPFYFQYNKGVIPEMTIAYETWGKLNETKSNVILLFTGLSPSSHARSHEDNPSEGWWEKFIGPSCALDTDKFFIICCNVIGGCYGSSGPSSISPVTKEPYATTFPVVSVQDMVKAQFLLLDSLGIEKLHAAVGSSLGGMLSLTAACLYPERVNRLVSISACAQSHPTSIAMRYVQRRILMSDPNWNKGFYYNTGAFPRLGMKHAREVGTITYRSGPEWEERFGRKRIDHDAAVEPNFCPEFEIESYLDYQGDSFCVKYDPNSLLYISKAMDLFDLGEGFDSLLDGVSRIKCPTLVLGVQSDVLFPISQQRELEKLLQDSGNHSVTFYELNSIYGHDTFLLDVVAVGAAVKGHLETDLKVNGKLRKDKR
;
A
#
# COMPACT_ATOMS: atom_id res chain seq x y z
N MET A 1 -60.22 12.94 -9.16
CA MET A 1 -59.77 13.90 -8.12
C MET A 1 -58.46 14.49 -8.62
N VAL A 2 -58.43 15.56 -9.44
CA VAL A 2 -58.73 16.99 -9.13
C VAL A 2 -57.85 17.45 -7.97
N PHE A 3 -56.83 18.29 -8.13
CA PHE A 3 -56.76 19.66 -8.72
C PHE A 3 -55.45 19.83 -9.55
N ALA A 4 -55.37 20.36 -10.78
CA ALA A 4 -55.71 21.70 -11.33
C ALA A 4 -54.98 22.84 -10.57
N SER A 5 -54.27 23.84 -11.12
CA SER A 5 -54.23 24.56 -12.41
C SER A 5 -53.09 25.62 -12.25
N SER A 6 -52.37 26.18 -13.23
CA SER A 6 -52.79 26.84 -14.47
C SER A 6 -51.56 27.17 -15.33
N LEU A 7 -51.70 26.92 -16.63
CA LEU A 7 -50.92 27.49 -17.73
C LEU A 7 -51.67 28.72 -18.28
N THR A 8 -50.95 29.76 -18.68
CA THR A 8 -51.31 30.73 -19.73
C THR A 8 -50.03 31.49 -20.10
N LYS A 9 -49.65 31.79 -21.34
CA LYS A 9 -50.22 31.67 -22.69
C LYS A 9 -49.03 31.85 -23.65
N ILE A 10 -48.82 30.96 -24.60
CA ILE A 10 -47.95 31.20 -25.77
C ILE A 10 -48.85 31.25 -26.99
N SER A 11 -48.84 32.37 -27.70
CA SER A 11 -49.51 32.52 -28.99
C SER A 11 -48.59 33.22 -30.01
N ARG A 12 -48.23 32.42 -31.02
CA ARG A 12 -48.06 32.74 -32.46
C ARG A 12 -47.07 33.84 -32.88
N LEU A 13 -46.07 33.45 -33.70
CA LEU A 13 -45.94 33.78 -35.14
C LEU A 13 -44.70 33.07 -35.77
N PRO A 14 -44.61 32.92 -37.11
CA PRO A 14 -43.79 31.91 -37.81
C PRO A 14 -42.61 32.48 -38.64
N ARG A 15 -41.73 31.54 -39.03
CA ARG A 15 -40.81 31.45 -40.19
C ARG A 15 -40.28 32.76 -40.82
N SER A 16 -38.94 32.95 -40.78
CA SER A 16 -38.04 32.85 -41.95
C SER A 16 -36.73 33.68 -41.82
N LEU A 17 -35.67 33.14 -42.44
CA LEU A 17 -34.43 33.77 -42.95
C LEU A 17 -33.35 34.35 -42.00
N VAL A 18 -32.24 33.61 -41.92
CA VAL A 18 -30.91 33.98 -42.46
C VAL A 18 -30.35 35.39 -42.10
N LYS A 19 -29.40 35.45 -41.16
CA LYS A 19 -28.01 35.96 -41.36
C LYS A 19 -27.29 36.22 -40.02
N THR A 20 -26.06 35.70 -39.95
CA THR A 20 -24.88 36.26 -39.25
C THR A 20 -25.06 37.67 -38.68
N THR A 21 -24.91 37.80 -37.36
CA THR A 21 -24.74 39.10 -36.70
C THR A 21 -23.38 39.14 -36.01
N ARG A 22 -22.46 39.90 -36.63
CA ARG A 22 -21.26 40.44 -36.01
C ARG A 22 -21.65 41.11 -34.69
N CYS A 23 -20.92 40.81 -33.62
CA CYS A 23 -21.01 41.54 -32.37
C CYS A 23 -20.52 42.98 -32.63
N LEU A 24 -21.44 43.93 -32.72
CA LEU A 24 -21.16 45.36 -32.77
C LEU A 24 -20.67 45.79 -31.39
N ILE A 25 -19.40 46.20 -31.31
CA ILE A 25 -18.87 46.96 -30.19
C ILE A 25 -19.57 48.32 -30.21
N THR A 26 -20.50 48.53 -29.28
CA THR A 26 -21.09 49.84 -29.02
C THR A 26 -20.03 50.71 -28.35
N VAL A 27 -19.44 51.63 -29.12
CA VAL A 27 -18.60 52.71 -28.57
C VAL A 27 -19.53 53.69 -27.88
N PHE A 28 -19.54 53.67 -26.54
CA PHE A 28 -20.16 54.74 -25.75
C PHE A 28 -19.34 56.02 -25.93
N ARG A 29 -19.90 57.02 -26.63
CA ARG A 29 -19.44 58.40 -26.55
C ARG A 29 -19.92 58.99 -25.23
N PHE A 30 -19.02 59.15 -24.27
CA PHE A 30 -19.21 60.06 -23.15
C PHE A 30 -18.68 61.44 -23.52
N THR A 31 -19.59 62.39 -23.72
CA THR A 31 -19.30 63.82 -23.65
C THR A 31 -19.79 64.31 -22.30
N HIS A 32 -18.86 64.66 -21.41
CA HIS A 32 -18.94 65.83 -20.52
C HIS A 32 -17.65 65.90 -19.69
N GLU A 33 -16.95 67.02 -19.86
CA GLU A 33 -15.84 67.45 -19.02
C GLU A 33 -16.32 67.62 -17.58
N ASP A 34 -15.70 66.88 -16.66
CA ASP A 34 -15.77 67.15 -15.23
C ASP A 34 -14.33 67.08 -14.68
N ALA A 35 -13.65 68.23 -14.73
CA ALA A 35 -12.23 68.41 -14.47
C ALA A 35 -11.89 68.47 -12.97
N SER A 36 -12.40 67.53 -12.16
CA SER A 36 -12.12 67.51 -10.71
C SER A 36 -12.05 66.12 -10.06
N ARG A 37 -12.03 65.03 -10.85
CA ARG A 37 -11.78 63.69 -10.29
C ARG A 37 -10.30 63.36 -10.41
N PRO A 38 -9.62 62.91 -9.33
CA PRO A 38 -8.23 62.46 -9.44
C PRO A 38 -8.20 61.33 -10.47
N HIS A 39 -7.44 61.53 -11.54
CA HIS A 39 -7.12 60.45 -12.48
C HIS A 39 -6.50 59.31 -11.68
N VAL A 40 -7.27 58.26 -11.42
CA VAL A 40 -6.70 56.99 -10.98
C VAL A 40 -5.83 56.53 -12.14
N LYS A 41 -4.50 56.66 -12.00
CA LYS A 41 -3.56 56.09 -12.95
C LYS A 41 -3.84 54.60 -12.99
N VAL A 42 -4.41 54.11 -14.09
CA VAL A 42 -4.43 52.69 -14.37
C VAL A 42 -2.98 52.30 -14.65
N PRO A 43 -2.37 51.39 -13.87
CA PRO A 43 -0.99 50.98 -14.09
C PRO A 43 -0.80 50.45 -15.51
N ASP A 44 0.35 50.72 -16.12
CA ASP A 44 0.70 50.11 -17.40
C ASP A 44 1.08 48.64 -17.15
N PHE A 45 0.08 47.76 -17.22
CA PHE A 45 0.25 46.32 -16.98
C PHE A 45 1.23 45.65 -17.96
N GLY A 46 1.62 46.31 -19.06
CA GLY A 46 2.63 45.81 -20.00
C GLY A 46 4.07 45.88 -19.49
N GLN A 47 4.36 46.75 -18.50
CA GLN A 47 5.70 46.92 -17.90
C GLN A 47 5.78 46.48 -16.42
N GLU A 48 4.65 46.14 -15.80
CA GLU A 48 4.57 45.83 -14.36
C GLU A 48 4.10 44.41 -14.02
N PHE A 49 3.88 43.52 -15.00
CA PHE A 49 3.55 42.13 -14.68
C PHE A 49 4.75 41.44 -14.00
N ARG A 50 4.69 41.32 -12.67
CA ARG A 50 5.62 40.54 -11.84
C ARG A 50 4.96 39.21 -11.48
N GLY A 51 4.81 38.32 -12.46
CA GLY A 51 4.43 36.93 -12.23
C GLY A 51 5.61 36.11 -11.71
N MET A 52 5.34 34.93 -11.18
CA MET A 52 6.38 33.97 -10.80
C MET A 52 7.05 33.36 -12.03
N ASP A 53 8.33 33.01 -11.90
CA ASP A 53 9.05 32.21 -12.88
C ASP A 53 8.37 30.84 -13.05
N PRO A 54 7.95 30.45 -14.28
CA PRO A 54 7.28 29.18 -14.53
C PRO A 54 8.25 27.98 -14.66
N SER A 55 9.52 28.12 -14.29
CA SER A 55 10.54 27.07 -14.45
C SER A 55 10.31 25.82 -13.59
N PHE A 56 9.67 25.94 -12.42
CA PHE A 56 9.31 24.86 -11.48
C PHE A 56 10.33 23.70 -11.39
N PRO A 57 11.58 23.97 -10.97
CA PRO A 57 12.64 22.96 -10.93
C PRO A 57 12.29 21.74 -10.07
N CYS A 58 11.45 21.89 -9.04
CA CYS A 58 10.95 20.79 -8.21
C CYS A 58 10.19 19.69 -8.97
N LEU A 59 9.65 19.98 -10.17
CA LEU A 59 8.96 18.98 -11.00
C LEU A 59 9.93 18.17 -11.86
N THR A 60 11.11 18.70 -12.15
CA THR A 60 12.05 18.11 -13.13
C THR A 60 13.31 17.59 -12.47
N GLU A 61 13.76 18.21 -11.38
CA GLU A 61 14.95 17.82 -10.64
C GLU A 61 14.65 16.79 -9.55
N LEU A 62 15.66 15.98 -9.23
CA LEU A 62 15.69 15.20 -8.00
C LEU A 62 15.78 16.15 -6.79
N SER A 63 15.16 15.76 -5.68
CA SER A 63 15.35 16.48 -4.40
C SER A 63 16.85 16.64 -4.12
N PRO A 64 17.30 17.75 -3.49
CA PRO A 64 18.72 17.93 -3.15
C PRO A 64 19.27 16.75 -2.32
N ARG A 65 18.44 16.17 -1.44
CA ARG A 65 18.79 15.01 -0.61
C ARG A 65 18.87 13.69 -1.39
N SER A 66 18.19 13.58 -2.53
CA SER A 66 18.20 12.37 -3.38
C SER A 66 19.31 12.42 -4.43
N LYS A 67 19.77 13.60 -4.85
CA LYS A 67 20.90 13.77 -5.80
C LYS A 67 22.19 13.09 -5.33
N GLU A 68 22.44 12.99 -4.02
CA GLU A 68 23.64 12.35 -3.45
C GLU A 68 23.53 10.82 -3.32
N SER A 69 22.32 10.24 -3.48
CA SER A 69 22.02 8.87 -3.02
C SER A 69 21.60 7.88 -4.12
N PHE A 70 21.28 8.31 -5.35
CA PHE A 70 20.65 7.43 -6.34
C PHE A 70 21.29 7.53 -7.73
N GLY A 71 21.55 6.37 -8.34
CA GLY A 71 21.83 6.23 -9.77
C GLY A 71 20.54 6.31 -10.62
N VAL A 72 20.70 6.35 -11.95
CA VAL A 72 19.60 6.54 -12.92
C VAL A 72 18.72 5.27 -13.09
N ASP A 73 19.20 4.11 -12.64
CA ASP A 73 18.58 2.81 -12.92
C ASP A 73 17.67 2.29 -11.78
N PRO A 74 16.54 1.61 -12.09
CA PRO A 74 15.66 1.04 -11.08
C PRO A 74 16.35 -0.07 -10.28
N VAL A 75 16.32 0.07 -8.96
CA VAL A 75 17.07 -0.73 -7.99
C VAL A 75 16.37 -2.07 -7.69
N TYR A 76 15.07 -2.18 -7.94
CA TYR A 76 14.32 -3.44 -7.72
C TYR A 76 14.75 -4.60 -8.63
N ASN A 77 15.41 -4.31 -9.75
CA ASN A 77 16.03 -5.32 -10.61
C ASN A 77 17.35 -5.86 -10.01
N THR A 78 17.97 -5.12 -9.09
CA THR A 78 19.36 -5.34 -8.65
C THR A 78 19.48 -5.74 -7.18
N VAL A 79 18.54 -5.35 -6.30
CA VAL A 79 18.65 -5.50 -4.82
C VAL A 79 17.99 -6.77 -4.28
N ASN A 80 18.06 -7.86 -5.02
CA ASN A 80 17.25 -9.05 -4.78
C ASN A 80 18.11 -10.31 -4.68
N THR A 81 19.07 -10.32 -3.75
CA THR A 81 19.90 -11.49 -3.45
C THR A 81 19.57 -12.05 -2.06
N GLY A 82 19.67 -13.37 -1.89
CA GLY A 82 19.54 -14.04 -0.58
C GLY A 82 18.23 -14.79 -0.34
N TYR A 83 17.18 -14.53 -1.12
CA TYR A 83 15.96 -15.35 -1.06
C TYR A 83 16.10 -16.68 -1.78
N LYS A 84 15.30 -17.65 -1.34
CA LYS A 84 15.08 -18.93 -2.01
C LYS A 84 13.89 -18.82 -2.95
N VAL A 85 13.82 -19.72 -3.92
CA VAL A 85 12.76 -19.72 -4.93
C VAL A 85 12.06 -21.09 -4.95
N PHE A 86 10.73 -21.06 -4.90
CA PHE A 86 9.88 -22.20 -5.23
C PHE A 86 9.28 -22.03 -6.63
N GLN A 87 9.49 -23.02 -7.48
CA GLN A 87 8.91 -23.06 -8.83
C GLN A 87 7.74 -24.04 -8.87
N TYR A 88 6.56 -23.53 -9.19
CA TYR A 88 5.36 -24.29 -9.48
C TYR A 88 5.20 -24.43 -11.00
N LYS A 89 5.59 -25.59 -11.53
CA LYS A 89 5.63 -25.89 -12.99
C LYS A 89 4.29 -26.35 -13.57
N GLN A 90 3.20 -26.02 -12.90
CA GLN A 90 1.84 -26.33 -13.35
C GLN A 90 1.07 -25.02 -13.53
N PRO A 91 0.02 -25.01 -14.36
CA PRO A 91 -0.80 -23.82 -14.53
C PRO A 91 -1.36 -23.32 -13.19
N PHE A 92 -1.09 -22.05 -12.87
CA PHE A 92 -1.67 -21.39 -11.70
C PHE A 92 -2.85 -20.52 -12.16
N TYR A 93 -4.04 -20.83 -11.65
CA TYR A 93 -5.28 -20.16 -12.00
C TYR A 93 -5.61 -19.07 -10.98
N PHE A 94 -5.89 -17.88 -11.49
CA PHE A 94 -6.29 -16.73 -10.69
C PHE A 94 -7.80 -16.70 -10.52
N GLN A 95 -8.25 -16.12 -9.42
CA GLN A 95 -9.66 -15.99 -9.10
C GLN A 95 -10.45 -15.20 -10.15
N TYR A 96 -9.86 -14.14 -10.69
CA TYR A 96 -10.55 -13.21 -11.58
C TYR A 96 -10.22 -13.45 -13.06
N ASN A 97 -11.19 -13.09 -13.91
CA ASN A 97 -11.03 -12.98 -15.36
C ASN A 97 -10.51 -14.25 -16.08
N LYS A 98 -10.68 -15.44 -15.45
CA LYS A 98 -10.11 -16.70 -15.95
C LYS A 98 -8.59 -16.60 -16.20
N GLY A 99 -7.92 -15.74 -15.42
CA GLY A 99 -6.48 -15.52 -15.54
C GLY A 99 -5.71 -16.79 -15.24
N VAL A 100 -4.63 -17.03 -16.00
CA VAL A 100 -3.76 -18.19 -15.82
C VAL A 100 -2.33 -17.82 -16.21
N ILE A 101 -1.36 -18.31 -15.45
CA ILE A 101 0.04 -18.36 -15.87
C ILE A 101 0.50 -19.82 -15.94
N PRO A 102 1.34 -20.20 -16.93
CA PRO A 102 1.72 -21.59 -17.14
C PRO A 102 2.65 -22.14 -16.06
N GLU A 103 3.42 -21.26 -15.43
CA GLU A 103 4.29 -21.56 -14.30
C GLU A 103 4.34 -20.34 -13.37
N MET A 104 4.55 -20.58 -12.08
CA MET A 104 4.60 -19.57 -11.04
C MET A 104 5.86 -19.73 -10.20
N THR A 105 6.44 -18.60 -9.81
CA THR A 105 7.61 -18.51 -8.93
C THR A 105 7.22 -17.80 -7.64
N ILE A 106 7.62 -18.33 -6.49
CA ILE A 106 7.49 -17.66 -5.19
C ILE A 106 8.88 -17.53 -4.56
N ALA A 107 9.28 -16.28 -4.32
CA ALA A 107 10.48 -15.95 -3.55
C ALA A 107 10.16 -15.92 -2.05
N TYR A 108 11.01 -16.55 -1.25
CA TYR A 108 10.82 -16.64 0.19
C TYR A 108 12.15 -16.72 0.94
N GLU A 109 12.12 -16.32 2.21
CA GLU A 109 13.22 -16.39 3.15
C GLU A 109 12.79 -17.06 4.45
N THR A 110 13.76 -17.53 5.22
CA THR A 110 13.51 -18.34 6.41
C THR A 110 14.45 -18.01 7.57
N TRP A 111 13.94 -17.96 8.80
CA TRP A 111 14.75 -17.77 10.02
C TRP A 111 14.38 -18.78 11.10
N GLY A 112 15.35 -19.13 11.95
CA GLY A 112 15.18 -20.15 13.00
C GLY A 112 15.34 -21.58 12.48
N LYS A 113 14.97 -22.56 13.31
CA LYS A 113 15.13 -23.99 12.99
C LYS A 113 13.79 -24.73 12.97
N LEU A 114 13.50 -25.40 11.86
CA LEU A 114 12.34 -26.29 11.73
C LEU A 114 12.51 -27.51 12.64
N ASN A 115 11.53 -27.78 13.48
CA ASN A 115 11.55 -28.95 14.37
C ASN A 115 11.16 -30.25 13.61
N GLU A 116 11.41 -31.41 14.24
CA GLU A 116 11.19 -32.74 13.63
C GLU A 116 9.73 -32.95 13.19
N THR A 117 8.78 -32.42 13.96
CA THR A 117 7.33 -32.52 13.68
C THR A 117 6.80 -31.42 12.77
N LYS A 118 7.66 -30.49 12.33
CA LYS A 118 7.31 -29.28 11.56
C LYS A 118 6.17 -28.45 12.16
N SER A 119 6.02 -28.48 13.49
CA SER A 119 4.90 -27.87 14.20
C SER A 119 5.17 -26.43 14.67
N ASN A 120 6.39 -25.93 14.48
CA ASN A 120 6.82 -24.61 14.96
C ASN A 120 6.90 -23.55 13.84
N VAL A 121 6.16 -23.73 12.74
CA VAL A 121 6.25 -22.85 11.57
C VAL A 121 5.37 -21.62 11.73
N ILE A 122 5.95 -20.43 11.57
CA ILE A 122 5.22 -19.18 11.41
C ILE A 122 5.30 -18.75 9.96
N LEU A 123 4.16 -18.57 9.30
CA LEU A 123 4.10 -17.89 8.01
C LEU A 123 3.86 -16.41 8.26
N LEU A 124 4.88 -15.60 7.93
CA LEU A 124 4.86 -14.15 8.02
C LEU A 124 4.44 -13.56 6.67
N PHE A 125 3.37 -12.78 6.69
CA PHE A 125 2.83 -12.07 5.53
C PHE A 125 3.23 -10.59 5.57
N THR A 126 3.70 -10.07 4.44
CA THR A 126 4.18 -8.70 4.28
C THR A 126 3.05 -7.70 4.10
N GLY A 127 3.34 -6.43 4.38
CA GLY A 127 2.53 -5.31 3.85
C GLY A 127 2.63 -5.19 2.32
N LEU A 128 2.09 -4.11 1.77
CA LEU A 128 2.09 -3.88 0.31
C LEU A 128 3.50 -3.82 -0.30
N SER A 129 4.40 -3.07 0.34
CA SER A 129 5.69 -2.70 -0.23
C SER A 129 6.91 -3.55 0.15
N PRO A 130 6.95 -4.28 1.28
CA PRO A 130 8.14 -5.06 1.61
C PRO A 130 8.33 -6.31 0.74
N SER A 131 9.59 -6.75 0.62
CA SER A 131 9.98 -8.05 0.04
C SER A 131 9.86 -9.18 1.08
N SER A 132 10.27 -10.39 0.71
CA SER A 132 10.46 -11.49 1.67
C SER A 132 11.44 -11.17 2.79
N HIS A 133 12.35 -10.20 2.60
CA HIS A 133 13.48 -9.93 3.48
C HIS A 133 13.06 -9.21 4.78
N ALA A 134 12.53 -9.97 5.72
CA ALA A 134 12.03 -9.46 7.00
C ALA A 134 13.15 -9.24 8.04
N ARG A 135 14.28 -9.93 7.92
CA ARG A 135 15.45 -9.81 8.79
C ARG A 135 16.74 -10.18 8.08
N SER A 136 17.83 -9.52 8.44
CA SER A 136 19.21 -9.86 8.05
C SER A 136 19.56 -11.34 8.30
N HIS A 137 20.30 -11.94 7.38
CA HIS A 137 20.88 -13.28 7.51
C HIS A 137 22.16 -13.40 6.67
N GLU A 138 22.85 -14.55 6.72
CA GLU A 138 24.18 -14.72 6.11
C GLU A 138 24.21 -14.38 4.60
N ASP A 139 23.24 -14.87 3.83
CA ASP A 139 23.16 -14.60 2.38
C ASP A 139 22.63 -13.20 2.03
N ASN A 140 22.03 -12.48 2.98
CA ASN A 140 21.62 -11.09 2.83
C ASN A 140 21.76 -10.32 4.17
N PRO A 141 22.89 -9.62 4.39
CA PRO A 141 23.17 -8.95 5.66
C PRO A 141 22.48 -7.59 5.80
N SER A 142 21.73 -7.11 4.80
CA SER A 142 20.99 -5.85 4.92
C SER A 142 19.95 -5.93 6.04
N GLU A 143 19.60 -4.80 6.64
CA GLU A 143 18.49 -4.80 7.60
C GLU A 143 17.16 -5.11 6.89
N GLY A 144 16.41 -6.07 7.43
CA GLY A 144 15.10 -6.42 6.93
C GLY A 144 14.01 -5.45 7.41
N TRP A 145 12.84 -5.49 6.76
CA TRP A 145 11.75 -4.56 7.08
C TRP A 145 11.14 -4.75 8.48
N TRP A 146 11.38 -5.89 9.12
CA TRP A 146 10.94 -6.20 10.49
C TRP A 146 12.11 -6.66 11.37
N GLU A 147 13.32 -6.13 11.11
CA GLU A 147 14.59 -6.56 11.71
C GLU A 147 14.51 -6.77 13.22
N LYS A 148 13.94 -5.81 13.95
CA LYS A 148 13.89 -5.80 15.43
C LYS A 148 12.82 -6.72 16.02
N PHE A 149 11.86 -7.18 15.22
CA PHE A 149 10.78 -8.06 15.66
C PHE A 149 11.14 -9.54 15.55
N ILE A 150 12.16 -9.87 14.75
CA ILE A 150 12.57 -11.24 14.46
C ILE A 150 13.95 -11.47 15.06
N GLY A 151 14.17 -12.61 15.70
CA GLY A 151 15.47 -13.00 16.24
C GLY A 151 15.38 -13.69 17.59
N PRO A 152 16.51 -14.10 18.18
CA PRO A 152 16.53 -14.75 19.48
C PRO A 152 15.86 -13.88 20.54
N SER A 153 14.86 -14.44 21.23
CA SER A 153 14.06 -13.73 22.24
C SER A 153 13.26 -12.51 21.75
N CYS A 154 13.18 -12.24 20.45
CA CYS A 154 12.32 -11.20 19.89
C CYS A 154 10.83 -11.61 19.90
N ALA A 155 9.97 -10.80 19.26
CA ALA A 155 8.53 -11.08 19.17
C ALA A 155 8.25 -12.36 18.35
N LEU A 156 8.95 -12.49 17.22
CA LEU A 156 9.07 -13.73 16.48
C LEU A 156 10.41 -14.39 16.84
N ASP A 157 10.37 -15.18 17.91
CA ASP A 157 11.53 -15.80 18.54
C ASP A 157 12.10 -16.95 17.70
N THR A 158 13.27 -16.73 17.07
CA THR A 158 13.92 -17.71 16.20
C THR A 158 14.52 -18.92 16.95
N ASP A 159 14.62 -18.85 18.28
CA ASP A 159 15.02 -20.01 19.09
C ASP A 159 13.87 -21.00 19.25
N LYS A 160 12.63 -20.56 19.01
CA LYS A 160 11.40 -21.36 19.19
C LYS A 160 10.72 -21.68 17.87
N PHE A 161 10.69 -20.72 16.95
CA PHE A 161 9.93 -20.81 15.71
C PHE A 161 10.80 -20.87 14.47
N PHE A 162 10.27 -21.54 13.45
CA PHE A 162 10.79 -21.48 12.09
C PHE A 162 9.91 -20.53 11.28
N ILE A 163 10.43 -19.35 10.98
CA ILE A 163 9.68 -18.28 10.32
C ILE A 163 9.92 -18.39 8.82
N ILE A 164 8.86 -18.31 8.04
CA ILE A 164 8.89 -18.23 6.58
C ILE A 164 8.24 -16.92 6.18
N CYS A 165 8.91 -16.10 5.38
CA CYS A 165 8.34 -14.87 4.80
C CYS A 165 8.43 -14.95 3.29
N CYS A 166 7.32 -14.69 2.61
CA CYS A 166 7.22 -14.82 1.16
C CYS A 166 6.95 -13.45 0.52
N ASN A 167 7.61 -13.15 -0.58
CA ASN A 167 7.13 -12.09 -1.47
C ASN A 167 5.84 -12.58 -2.17
N VAL A 168 4.83 -11.73 -2.23
CA VAL A 168 3.51 -12.10 -2.79
C VAL A 168 3.55 -12.25 -4.31
N ILE A 169 2.69 -13.12 -4.87
CA ILE A 169 2.42 -13.13 -6.31
C ILE A 169 1.80 -11.78 -6.72
N GLY A 170 2.24 -11.23 -7.85
CA GLY A 170 1.97 -9.85 -8.26
C GLY A 170 2.97 -8.82 -7.74
N GLY A 171 3.80 -9.18 -6.75
CA GLY A 171 4.89 -8.34 -6.26
C GLY A 171 6.08 -8.26 -7.23
N CYS A 172 7.16 -7.61 -6.81
CA CYS A 172 8.34 -7.34 -7.65
C CYS A 172 9.68 -7.78 -7.05
N TYR A 173 9.66 -8.57 -5.97
CA TYR A 173 10.88 -9.06 -5.30
C TYR A 173 11.01 -10.58 -5.46
N GLY A 174 11.23 -11.04 -6.69
CA GLY A 174 11.53 -12.43 -7.04
C GLY A 174 10.30 -13.33 -7.32
N SER A 175 9.18 -13.14 -6.64
CA SER A 175 7.94 -13.86 -6.99
C SER A 175 7.35 -13.38 -8.32
N SER A 176 6.61 -14.26 -9.01
CA SER A 176 5.97 -13.93 -10.28
C SER A 176 5.04 -12.73 -10.14
N GLY A 177 5.22 -11.74 -11.01
CA GLY A 177 4.42 -10.52 -11.07
C GLY A 177 4.53 -9.83 -12.43
N PRO A 178 4.02 -8.59 -12.55
CA PRO A 178 4.04 -7.83 -13.81
C PRO A 178 5.43 -7.66 -14.44
N SER A 179 6.48 -7.51 -13.63
CA SER A 179 7.85 -7.38 -14.13
C SER A 179 8.49 -8.71 -14.55
N SER A 180 7.88 -9.85 -14.20
CA SER A 180 8.41 -11.17 -14.57
C SER A 180 8.28 -11.44 -16.06
N ILE A 181 9.22 -12.20 -16.63
CA ILE A 181 9.19 -12.61 -18.03
C ILE A 181 8.15 -13.70 -18.23
N SER A 182 7.24 -13.49 -19.17
CA SER A 182 6.30 -14.52 -19.60
C SER A 182 7.03 -15.60 -20.41
N PRO A 183 6.88 -16.89 -20.06
CA PRO A 183 7.49 -17.96 -20.84
C PRO A 183 6.85 -18.10 -22.23
N VAL A 184 5.66 -17.51 -22.44
CA VAL A 184 4.93 -17.52 -23.73
C VAL A 184 5.42 -16.40 -24.64
N THR A 185 5.43 -15.16 -24.17
CA THR A 185 5.77 -13.99 -25.00
C THR A 185 7.27 -13.66 -25.00
N LYS A 186 8.03 -14.20 -24.04
CA LYS A 186 9.45 -13.87 -23.78
C LYS A 186 9.71 -12.41 -23.40
N GLU A 187 8.65 -11.68 -23.06
CA GLU A 187 8.68 -10.29 -22.60
C GLU A 187 8.09 -10.19 -21.18
N PRO A 188 8.35 -9.11 -20.42
CA PRO A 188 7.66 -8.85 -19.17
C PRO A 188 6.14 -8.93 -19.33
N TYR A 189 5.42 -9.47 -18.35
CA TYR A 189 3.97 -9.53 -18.40
C TYR A 189 3.31 -8.14 -18.44
N ALA A 190 3.91 -7.12 -17.81
CA ALA A 190 3.32 -5.80 -17.69
C ALA A 190 1.85 -5.86 -17.23
N THR A 191 0.98 -5.08 -17.86
CA THR A 191 -0.47 -5.10 -17.57
C THR A 191 -1.21 -6.29 -18.20
N THR A 192 -0.52 -7.22 -18.87
CA THR A 192 -1.13 -8.50 -19.26
C THR A 192 -1.02 -9.56 -18.16
N PHE A 193 -0.35 -9.28 -17.05
CA PHE A 193 -0.39 -10.15 -15.88
C PHE A 193 -1.84 -10.29 -15.39
N PRO A 194 -2.30 -11.48 -14.96
CA PRO A 194 -3.64 -11.64 -14.40
C PRO A 194 -3.89 -10.75 -13.18
N VAL A 195 -5.11 -10.22 -13.05
CA VAL A 195 -5.53 -9.49 -11.85
C VAL A 195 -5.48 -10.45 -10.66
N VAL A 196 -4.74 -10.05 -9.61
CA VAL A 196 -4.47 -10.88 -8.44
C VAL A 196 -5.49 -10.58 -7.33
N SER A 197 -5.99 -11.60 -6.65
CA SER A 197 -6.71 -11.46 -5.38
C SER A 197 -5.82 -11.79 -4.17
N VAL A 198 -6.24 -11.37 -2.98
CA VAL A 198 -5.59 -11.80 -1.72
C VAL A 198 -5.66 -13.33 -1.57
N GLN A 199 -6.74 -13.97 -2.05
CA GLN A 199 -6.85 -15.44 -2.04
C GLN A 199 -5.80 -16.10 -2.95
N ASP A 200 -5.52 -15.52 -4.12
CA ASP A 200 -4.49 -16.04 -5.03
C ASP A 200 -3.10 -15.98 -4.38
N MET A 201 -2.79 -14.88 -3.67
CA MET A 201 -1.54 -14.74 -2.92
C MET A 201 -1.37 -15.82 -1.85
N VAL A 202 -2.43 -16.07 -1.05
CA VAL A 202 -2.41 -17.10 -0.02
C VAL A 202 -2.31 -18.51 -0.63
N LYS A 203 -3.10 -18.81 -1.66
CA LYS A 203 -3.03 -20.11 -2.35
C LYS A 203 -1.63 -20.40 -2.87
N ALA A 204 -0.97 -19.41 -3.46
CA ALA A 204 0.41 -19.54 -3.93
C ALA A 204 1.40 -19.84 -2.79
N GLN A 205 1.25 -19.20 -1.64
CA GLN A 205 2.10 -19.44 -0.46
C GLN A 205 1.83 -20.81 0.17
N PHE A 206 0.59 -21.30 0.15
CA PHE A 206 0.26 -22.64 0.66
C PHE A 206 0.79 -23.75 -0.26
N LEU A 207 0.88 -23.53 -1.58
CA LEU A 207 1.58 -24.45 -2.49
C LEU A 207 3.08 -24.56 -2.15
N LEU A 208 3.72 -23.45 -1.74
CA LEU A 208 5.09 -23.49 -1.22
C LEU A 208 5.14 -24.34 0.06
N LEU A 209 4.22 -24.13 1.02
CA LEU A 209 4.19 -24.93 2.26
C LEU A 209 4.04 -26.43 1.97
N ASP A 210 3.19 -26.79 1.01
CA ASP A 210 3.01 -28.18 0.56
C ASP A 210 4.31 -28.77 0.01
N SER A 211 5.05 -28.00 -0.80
CA SER A 211 6.35 -28.42 -1.34
C SER A 211 7.42 -28.62 -0.25
N LEU A 212 7.33 -27.87 0.84
CA LEU A 212 8.20 -28.02 2.03
C LEU A 212 7.70 -29.13 2.98
N GLY A 213 6.57 -29.75 2.67
CA GLY A 213 5.90 -30.75 3.49
C GLY A 213 5.46 -30.21 4.85
N ILE A 214 4.99 -28.96 4.89
CA ILE A 214 4.48 -28.30 6.10
C ILE A 214 2.95 -28.38 6.07
N GLU A 215 2.39 -29.28 6.86
CA GLU A 215 0.93 -29.52 6.86
C GLU A 215 0.18 -28.45 7.66
N LYS A 216 0.73 -28.01 8.79
CA LYS A 216 0.09 -27.03 9.69
C LYS A 216 1.07 -25.96 10.14
N LEU A 217 0.60 -24.73 10.15
CA LEU A 217 1.30 -23.59 10.73
C LEU A 217 1.06 -23.55 12.24
N HIS A 218 2.11 -23.24 12.99
CA HIS A 218 1.96 -22.72 14.35
C HIS A 218 1.14 -21.44 14.34
N ALA A 219 1.49 -20.50 13.46
CA ALA A 219 0.75 -19.27 13.30
C ALA A 219 0.83 -18.67 11.89
N ALA A 220 -0.25 -17.98 11.50
CA ALA A 220 -0.30 -17.02 10.41
C ALA A 220 -0.18 -15.61 10.99
N VAL A 221 0.85 -14.84 10.63
CA VAL A 221 1.14 -13.53 11.21
C VAL A 221 1.26 -12.49 10.10
N GLY A 222 0.53 -11.39 10.20
CA GLY A 222 0.73 -10.31 9.25
C GLY A 222 0.12 -8.98 9.67
N SER A 223 0.60 -7.92 9.02
CA SER A 223 0.19 -6.54 9.23
C SER A 223 -0.23 -5.87 7.93
N SER A 224 -1.20 -4.95 7.98
CA SER A 224 -1.71 -4.27 6.77
C SER A 224 -2.27 -5.27 5.75
N LEU A 225 -1.80 -5.27 4.50
CA LEU A 225 -2.04 -6.35 3.53
C LEU A 225 -1.73 -7.74 4.14
N GLY A 226 -0.66 -7.85 4.93
CA GLY A 226 -0.29 -9.08 5.61
C GLY A 226 -1.36 -9.56 6.58
N GLY A 227 -2.09 -8.64 7.23
CA GLY A 227 -3.22 -9.00 8.08
C GLY A 227 -4.41 -9.52 7.27
N MET A 228 -4.67 -8.95 6.08
CA MET A 228 -5.65 -9.51 5.14
C MET A 228 -5.26 -10.92 4.70
N LEU A 229 -3.97 -11.14 4.40
CA LEU A 229 -3.43 -12.44 4.01
C LEU A 229 -3.51 -13.46 5.15
N SER A 230 -3.17 -13.08 6.38
CA SER A 230 -3.25 -13.99 7.55
C SER A 230 -4.69 -14.39 7.85
N LEU A 231 -5.64 -13.44 7.78
CA LEU A 231 -7.08 -13.72 7.88
C LEU A 231 -7.55 -14.67 6.77
N THR A 232 -7.13 -14.42 5.53
CA THR A 232 -7.48 -15.26 4.37
C THR A 232 -6.90 -16.66 4.51
N ALA A 233 -5.68 -16.81 5.03
CA ALA A 233 -5.07 -18.10 5.31
C ALA A 233 -5.90 -18.92 6.31
N ALA A 234 -6.33 -18.30 7.41
CA ALA A 234 -7.16 -18.97 8.41
C ALA A 234 -8.58 -19.27 7.89
N CYS A 235 -9.12 -18.44 6.99
CA CYS A 235 -10.42 -18.67 6.36
C CYS A 235 -10.39 -19.84 5.34
N LEU A 236 -9.41 -19.83 4.42
CA LEU A 236 -9.30 -20.84 3.36
C LEU A 236 -8.79 -22.19 3.89
N TYR A 237 -7.92 -22.17 4.90
CA TYR A 237 -7.25 -23.36 5.44
C TYR A 237 -7.38 -23.47 6.97
N PRO A 238 -8.61 -23.52 7.52
CA PRO A 238 -8.84 -23.44 8.97
C PRO A 238 -8.17 -24.56 9.76
N GLU A 239 -8.06 -25.76 9.17
CA GLU A 239 -7.40 -26.91 9.79
C GLU A 239 -5.86 -26.85 9.77
N ARG A 240 -5.29 -25.91 8.99
CA ARG A 240 -3.85 -25.73 8.80
C ARG A 240 -3.28 -24.52 9.52
N VAL A 241 -4.12 -23.68 10.14
CA VAL A 241 -3.68 -22.48 10.87
C VAL A 241 -4.06 -22.61 12.33
N ASN A 242 -3.08 -22.84 13.20
CA ASN A 242 -3.35 -23.06 14.64
C ASN A 242 -3.54 -21.76 15.43
N ARG A 243 -2.93 -20.66 14.99
CA ARG A 243 -3.04 -19.32 15.60
C ARG A 243 -3.02 -18.25 14.51
N LEU A 244 -3.68 -17.14 14.77
CA LEU A 244 -3.77 -16.02 13.84
C LEU A 244 -3.38 -14.72 14.54
N VAL A 245 -2.53 -13.93 13.88
CA VAL A 245 -2.22 -12.55 14.24
C VAL A 245 -2.56 -11.63 13.06
N SER A 246 -3.45 -10.66 13.31
CA SER A 246 -3.84 -9.61 12.38
C SER A 246 -3.56 -8.24 13.00
N ILE A 247 -2.74 -7.44 12.34
CA ILE A 247 -2.30 -6.12 12.83
C ILE A 247 -2.70 -5.04 11.81
N SER A 248 -3.46 -4.03 12.23
CA SER A 248 -3.87 -2.89 11.39
C SER A 248 -4.46 -3.33 10.04
N ALA A 249 -5.39 -4.28 10.07
CA ALA A 249 -6.06 -4.80 8.89
C ALA A 249 -7.59 -4.81 9.09
N CYS A 250 -8.34 -5.40 8.16
CA CYS A 250 -9.80 -5.41 8.16
C CYS A 250 -10.34 -6.75 7.66
N ALA A 251 -11.64 -7.00 7.83
CA ALA A 251 -12.32 -8.15 7.23
C ALA A 251 -12.71 -7.90 5.75
N GLN A 252 -12.91 -6.63 5.39
CA GLN A 252 -13.20 -6.15 4.04
C GLN A 252 -12.67 -4.71 3.89
N SER A 253 -12.21 -4.34 2.70
CA SER A 253 -11.76 -2.96 2.43
C SER A 253 -12.91 -1.96 2.46
N HIS A 254 -12.73 -0.86 3.20
CA HIS A 254 -13.74 0.21 3.34
C HIS A 254 -13.61 1.31 2.27
N PRO A 255 -14.68 2.09 2.00
CA PRO A 255 -14.69 3.14 0.99
C PRO A 255 -13.54 4.15 1.09
N THR A 256 -13.14 4.54 2.30
CA THR A 256 -12.05 5.52 2.51
C THR A 256 -10.71 5.02 1.98
N SER A 257 -10.32 3.79 2.34
CA SER A 257 -9.04 3.23 1.90
C SER A 257 -9.06 2.86 0.42
N ILE A 258 -10.21 2.44 -0.11
CA ILE A 258 -10.44 2.26 -1.56
C ILE A 258 -10.28 3.58 -2.32
N ALA A 259 -10.87 4.67 -1.84
CA ALA A 259 -10.77 5.99 -2.47
C ALA A 259 -9.30 6.48 -2.52
N MET A 260 -8.58 6.35 -1.40
CA MET A 260 -7.16 6.71 -1.32
C MET A 260 -6.32 5.89 -2.31
N ARG A 261 -6.44 4.56 -2.30
CA ARG A 261 -5.69 3.69 -3.20
C ARG A 261 -6.08 3.88 -4.67
N TYR A 262 -7.35 4.17 -4.96
CA TYR A 262 -7.78 4.54 -6.32
C TYR A 262 -7.08 5.80 -6.82
N VAL A 263 -7.01 6.86 -6.00
CA VAL A 263 -6.30 8.10 -6.38
C VAL A 263 -4.80 7.84 -6.58
N GLN A 264 -4.16 7.08 -5.69
CA GLN A 264 -2.75 6.67 -5.85
C GLN A 264 -2.51 5.96 -7.19
N ARG A 265 -3.34 4.97 -7.54
CA ARG A 265 -3.24 4.27 -8.83
C ARG A 265 -3.46 5.22 -10.01
N ARG A 266 -4.43 6.13 -9.90
CA ARG A 266 -4.72 7.11 -10.97
C ARG A 266 -3.57 8.07 -11.21
N ILE A 267 -2.91 8.54 -10.16
CA ILE A 267 -1.73 9.39 -10.26
C ILE A 267 -0.62 8.66 -11.03
N LEU A 268 -0.32 7.41 -10.63
CA LEU A 268 0.67 6.59 -11.31
C LEU A 268 0.34 6.36 -12.78
N MET A 269 -0.90 5.93 -13.07
CA MET A 269 -1.36 5.65 -14.43
C MET A 269 -1.45 6.91 -15.32
N SER A 270 -1.43 8.11 -14.73
CA SER A 270 -1.43 9.38 -15.47
C SER A 270 -0.04 9.83 -15.91
N ASP A 271 1.02 9.20 -15.39
CA ASP A 271 2.38 9.48 -15.84
C ASP A 271 2.54 9.09 -17.32
N PRO A 272 2.97 10.01 -18.20
CA PRO A 272 3.11 9.73 -19.63
C PRO A 272 4.12 8.60 -19.91
N ASN A 273 5.11 8.39 -19.03
CA ASN A 273 6.09 7.33 -19.15
C ASN A 273 5.58 5.96 -18.69
N TRP A 274 4.37 5.86 -18.09
CA TRP A 274 3.81 4.57 -17.71
C TRP A 274 3.46 3.72 -18.93
N ASN A 275 3.19 4.32 -20.09
CA ASN A 275 2.93 3.63 -21.36
C ASN A 275 1.95 2.45 -21.23
N LYS A 276 0.82 2.65 -20.54
CA LYS A 276 -0.18 1.62 -20.26
C LYS A 276 0.39 0.35 -19.61
N GLY A 277 1.49 0.47 -18.87
CA GLY A 277 2.21 -0.62 -18.21
C GLY A 277 3.40 -1.17 -18.98
N PHE A 278 3.56 -0.82 -20.26
CA PHE A 278 4.62 -1.33 -21.14
C PHE A 278 5.84 -0.39 -21.19
N TYR A 279 6.32 0.05 -20.03
CA TYR A 279 7.49 0.92 -19.91
C TYR A 279 8.83 0.15 -19.85
N TYR A 280 8.80 -1.16 -19.61
CA TYR A 280 10.00 -2.00 -19.60
C TYR A 280 10.78 -1.90 -20.91
N ASN A 281 12.12 -1.85 -20.82
CA ASN A 281 13.05 -1.82 -21.96
C ASN A 281 12.87 -0.62 -22.92
N THR A 282 12.10 0.41 -22.55
CA THR A 282 11.87 1.60 -23.40
C THR A 282 12.85 2.74 -23.14
N GLY A 283 13.60 2.70 -22.03
CA GLY A 283 14.40 3.82 -21.51
C GLY A 283 13.56 4.90 -20.79
N ALA A 284 12.23 4.81 -20.82
CA ALA A 284 11.33 5.65 -20.05
C ALA A 284 10.84 4.92 -18.79
N PHE A 285 10.65 5.66 -17.70
CA PHE A 285 10.15 5.14 -16.42
C PHE A 285 9.14 6.11 -15.81
N PRO A 286 7.98 5.65 -15.29
CA PRO A 286 6.96 6.50 -14.67
C PRO A 286 7.37 7.00 -13.28
N ARG A 287 8.50 7.70 -13.21
CA ARG A 287 9.13 8.15 -11.98
C ARG A 287 8.22 9.10 -11.20
N LEU A 288 7.62 10.08 -11.88
CA LEU A 288 6.81 11.11 -11.23
C LEU A 288 5.51 10.51 -10.71
N GLY A 289 4.86 9.65 -11.51
CA GLY A 289 3.68 8.90 -11.09
C GLY A 289 3.94 8.05 -9.84
N MET A 290 5.08 7.36 -9.80
CA MET A 290 5.49 6.57 -8.63
C MET A 290 5.81 7.42 -7.41
N LYS A 291 6.57 8.51 -7.61
CA LYS A 291 6.91 9.47 -6.56
C LYS A 291 5.65 10.01 -5.89
N HIS A 292 4.72 10.55 -6.68
CA HIS A 292 3.49 11.15 -6.16
C HIS A 292 2.54 10.11 -5.56
N ALA A 293 2.44 8.90 -6.14
CA ALA A 293 1.70 7.82 -5.52
C ALA A 293 2.26 7.45 -4.13
N ARG A 294 3.59 7.48 -3.96
CA ARG A 294 4.23 7.26 -2.66
C ARG A 294 3.98 8.42 -1.70
N GLU A 295 4.05 9.67 -2.14
CA GLU A 295 3.76 10.84 -1.29
C GLU A 295 2.35 10.73 -0.68
N VAL A 296 1.34 10.43 -1.50
CA VAL A 296 -0.03 10.18 -1.02
C VAL A 296 -0.07 9.01 -0.03
N GLY A 297 0.65 7.92 -0.32
CA GLY A 297 0.79 6.80 0.62
C GLY A 297 1.35 7.20 1.97
N THR A 298 2.51 7.89 1.97
CA THR A 298 3.20 8.34 3.17
C THR A 298 2.30 9.20 4.06
N ILE A 299 1.52 10.11 3.47
CA ILE A 299 0.54 10.95 4.21
C ILE A 299 -0.47 10.06 4.97
N THR A 300 -0.94 8.99 4.33
CA THR A 300 -1.97 8.09 4.89
C THR A 300 -1.43 7.00 5.84
N TYR A 301 -0.12 6.73 5.82
CA TYR A 301 0.49 5.72 6.70
C TYR A 301 0.83 6.26 8.08
N ARG A 302 0.91 7.58 8.22
CA ARG A 302 1.26 8.29 9.45
C ARG A 302 0.05 9.06 9.97
N SER A 303 0.18 9.68 11.13
CA SER A 303 -0.94 10.39 11.74
C SER A 303 -0.76 11.91 11.73
N GLY A 304 -1.88 12.64 11.75
CA GLY A 304 -1.91 14.09 11.94
C GLY A 304 -1.11 14.57 13.18
N PRO A 305 -1.28 13.95 14.36
CA PRO A 305 -0.48 14.25 15.54
C PRO A 305 1.04 14.15 15.31
N GLU A 306 1.50 13.09 14.63
CA GLU A 306 2.93 12.94 14.31
C GLU A 306 3.41 14.04 13.35
N TRP A 307 2.59 14.41 12.35
CA TRP A 307 2.94 15.48 11.41
C TRP A 307 3.13 16.83 12.11
N GLU A 308 2.23 17.17 13.03
CA GLU A 308 2.32 18.41 13.80
C GLU A 308 3.56 18.42 14.71
N GLU A 309 3.84 17.33 15.41
CA GLU A 309 4.98 17.23 16.33
C GLU A 309 6.33 17.30 15.58
N ARG A 310 6.45 16.60 14.44
CA ARG A 310 7.71 16.53 13.70
C ARG A 310 7.99 17.82 12.92
N PHE A 311 6.98 18.36 12.22
CA PHE A 311 7.19 19.40 11.23
C PHE A 311 6.52 20.73 11.59
N GLY A 312 5.26 20.71 12.04
CA GLY A 312 4.46 21.92 12.25
C GLY A 312 4.52 22.85 11.02
N ARG A 313 4.95 24.10 11.22
CA ARG A 313 5.13 25.11 10.16
C ARG A 313 6.59 25.43 9.83
N LYS A 314 7.53 24.54 10.13
CA LYS A 314 8.97 24.76 9.86
C LYS A 314 9.23 24.90 8.36
N ARG A 315 10.00 25.93 7.97
CA ARG A 315 10.44 26.17 6.59
C ARG A 315 11.79 25.49 6.32
N ILE A 316 12.05 25.12 5.07
CA ILE A 316 13.32 24.50 4.62
C ILE A 316 14.48 25.49 4.73
N ASP A 317 14.24 26.72 4.29
CA ASP A 317 15.18 27.83 4.44
C ASP A 317 14.64 28.81 5.49
N HIS A 318 15.50 29.16 6.44
CA HIS A 318 15.17 30.11 7.50
C HIS A 318 15.43 31.56 7.07
N ASP A 319 16.04 31.78 5.89
CA ASP A 319 16.36 33.12 5.42
C ASP A 319 15.13 33.81 4.81
N ALA A 320 14.87 35.04 5.26
CA ALA A 320 13.66 35.80 4.91
C ALA A 320 13.67 36.32 3.46
N ALA A 321 14.73 36.06 2.70
CA ALA A 321 14.94 36.56 1.34
C ALA A 321 14.34 35.68 0.24
N VAL A 322 13.89 34.46 0.56
CA VAL A 322 13.24 33.58 -0.43
C VAL A 322 11.76 33.94 -0.55
N GLU A 323 11.42 34.58 -1.67
CA GLU A 323 10.03 34.88 -2.04
C GLU A 323 9.23 33.57 -2.23
N PRO A 324 7.96 33.52 -1.80
CA PRO A 324 7.15 32.33 -1.95
C PRO A 324 6.98 31.87 -3.40
N ASN A 325 6.97 30.55 -3.62
CA ASN A 325 6.77 29.95 -4.94
C ASN A 325 6.01 28.60 -4.86
N PHE A 326 5.83 27.92 -5.99
CA PHE A 326 5.08 26.65 -6.03
C PHE A 326 5.93 25.38 -5.82
N CYS A 327 7.24 25.53 -5.56
CA CYS A 327 8.11 24.44 -5.12
C CYS A 327 8.14 24.32 -3.59
N PRO A 328 8.68 23.21 -3.04
CA PRO A 328 8.67 22.97 -1.59
C PRO A 328 9.27 24.14 -0.79
N GLU A 329 8.55 24.57 0.25
CA GLU A 329 8.95 25.60 1.21
C GLU A 329 8.99 25.10 2.65
N PHE A 330 8.20 24.08 2.97
CA PHE A 330 8.08 23.51 4.29
C PHE A 330 8.87 22.21 4.43
N GLU A 331 9.40 21.94 5.63
CA GLU A 331 10.16 20.72 5.89
C GLU A 331 9.37 19.44 5.57
N ILE A 332 8.04 19.46 5.79
CA ILE A 332 7.17 18.33 5.47
C ILE A 332 7.10 18.07 3.96
N GLU A 333 7.10 19.12 3.13
CA GLU A 333 7.09 18.98 1.67
C GLU A 333 8.42 18.37 1.21
N SER A 334 9.55 18.88 1.72
CA SER A 334 10.89 18.30 1.46
C SER A 334 10.99 16.84 1.91
N TYR A 335 10.37 16.50 3.05
CA TYR A 335 10.33 15.13 3.54
C TYR A 335 9.54 14.21 2.61
N LEU A 336 8.34 14.62 2.18
CA LEU A 336 7.52 13.84 1.25
C LEU A 336 8.24 13.66 -0.09
N ASP A 337 8.85 14.72 -0.61
CA ASP A 337 9.60 14.73 -1.86
C ASP A 337 10.75 13.70 -1.84
N TYR A 338 11.53 13.70 -0.76
CA TYR A 338 12.60 12.73 -0.53
C TYR A 338 12.09 11.28 -0.38
N GLN A 339 11.00 11.08 0.36
CA GLN A 339 10.41 9.74 0.52
C GLN A 339 9.88 9.18 -0.81
N GLY A 340 9.27 10.05 -1.63
CA GLY A 340 8.80 9.70 -2.97
C GLY A 340 9.96 9.31 -3.89
N ASP A 341 11.02 10.12 -3.92
CA ASP A 341 12.23 9.85 -4.71
C ASP A 341 12.93 8.55 -4.32
N SER A 342 13.06 8.29 -3.01
CA SER A 342 13.72 7.08 -2.51
C SER A 342 12.92 5.81 -2.84
N PHE A 343 11.59 5.89 -2.87
CA PHE A 343 10.72 4.75 -3.14
C PHE A 343 10.56 4.46 -4.63
N CYS A 344 10.47 5.49 -5.48
CA CYS A 344 10.03 5.33 -6.86
C CYS A 344 10.92 4.39 -7.69
N VAL A 345 12.21 4.27 -7.35
CA VAL A 345 13.16 3.35 -8.00
C VAL A 345 13.27 1.98 -7.33
N LYS A 346 12.64 1.78 -6.16
CA LYS A 346 12.75 0.54 -5.35
C LYS A 346 11.59 -0.42 -5.53
N TYR A 347 10.51 0.01 -6.17
CA TYR A 347 9.30 -0.79 -6.34
C TYR A 347 8.79 -0.69 -7.78
N ASP A 348 8.27 -1.78 -8.32
CA ASP A 348 7.75 -1.80 -9.69
C ASP A 348 6.38 -1.08 -9.78
N PRO A 349 6.22 -0.13 -10.72
CA PRO A 349 4.96 0.59 -10.90
C PRO A 349 3.75 -0.31 -11.18
N ASN A 350 3.89 -1.38 -11.96
CA ASN A 350 2.76 -2.26 -12.25
C ASN A 350 2.45 -3.10 -11.01
N SER A 351 3.43 -3.68 -10.33
CA SER A 351 3.20 -4.39 -9.06
C SER A 351 2.42 -3.53 -8.06
N LEU A 352 2.73 -2.24 -7.95
CA LEU A 352 1.98 -1.34 -7.06
C LEU A 352 0.50 -1.29 -7.46
N LEU A 353 0.18 -1.19 -8.75
CA LEU A 353 -1.20 -1.21 -9.23
C LEU A 353 -1.92 -2.52 -8.91
N TYR A 354 -1.26 -3.66 -9.14
CA TYR A 354 -1.86 -4.98 -8.94
C TYR A 354 -2.10 -5.27 -7.46
N ILE A 355 -1.11 -5.06 -6.60
CA ILE A 355 -1.25 -5.29 -5.15
C ILE A 355 -2.25 -4.30 -4.53
N SER A 356 -2.20 -3.02 -4.94
CA SER A 356 -3.18 -2.01 -4.52
C SER A 356 -4.61 -2.38 -4.92
N LYS A 357 -4.81 -2.91 -6.14
CA LYS A 357 -6.13 -3.37 -6.58
C LYS A 357 -6.59 -4.62 -5.84
N ALA A 358 -5.69 -5.56 -5.55
CA ALA A 358 -5.99 -6.75 -4.75
C ALA A 358 -6.51 -6.38 -3.35
N MET A 359 -5.87 -5.39 -2.70
CA MET A 359 -6.34 -4.86 -1.41
C MET A 359 -7.75 -4.26 -1.50
N ASP A 360 -8.06 -3.52 -2.56
CA ASP A 360 -9.40 -2.93 -2.73
C ASP A 360 -10.50 -3.96 -2.99
N LEU A 361 -10.16 -5.06 -3.67
CA LEU A 361 -11.09 -6.16 -3.94
C LEU A 361 -11.29 -7.08 -2.73
N PHE A 362 -10.46 -6.93 -1.69
CA PHE A 362 -10.46 -7.83 -0.56
C PHE A 362 -11.78 -7.78 0.25
N ASP A 363 -12.41 -8.94 0.35
CA ASP A 363 -13.58 -9.23 1.14
C ASP A 363 -13.50 -10.70 1.61
N LEU A 364 -13.45 -10.94 2.94
CA LEU A 364 -13.44 -12.29 3.49
C LEU A 364 -14.73 -13.08 3.20
N GLY A 365 -15.84 -12.40 2.93
CA GLY A 365 -17.10 -13.00 2.52
C GLY A 365 -17.12 -13.45 1.07
N GLU A 366 -16.12 -13.10 0.26
CA GLU A 366 -16.12 -13.42 -1.15
C GLU A 366 -16.03 -14.95 -1.38
N GLY A 367 -17.05 -15.50 -2.05
CA GLY A 367 -17.22 -16.94 -2.23
C GLY A 367 -18.09 -17.62 -1.17
N PHE A 368 -18.65 -16.85 -0.24
CA PHE A 368 -19.62 -17.28 0.77
C PHE A 368 -20.92 -16.48 0.65
N ASP A 369 -21.95 -16.87 1.40
CA ASP A 369 -23.26 -16.20 1.39
C ASP A 369 -23.21 -14.82 2.07
N SER A 370 -22.27 -14.60 3.00
CA SER A 370 -22.07 -13.33 3.69
C SER A 370 -20.62 -13.16 4.21
N LEU A 371 -20.27 -11.93 4.58
CA LEU A 371 -19.02 -11.64 5.30
C LEU A 371 -18.91 -12.45 6.61
N LEU A 372 -20.00 -12.59 7.34
CA LEU A 372 -20.02 -13.36 8.58
C LEU A 372 -19.72 -14.84 8.33
N ASP A 373 -20.24 -15.42 7.25
CA ASP A 373 -19.98 -16.82 6.89
C ASP A 373 -18.51 -17.05 6.52
N GLY A 374 -17.90 -16.12 5.78
CA GLY A 374 -16.46 -16.15 5.49
C GLY A 374 -15.62 -16.05 6.77
N VAL A 375 -15.91 -15.08 7.64
CA VAL A 375 -15.22 -14.91 8.93
C VAL A 375 -15.43 -16.14 9.83
N SER A 376 -16.61 -16.77 9.79
CA SER A 376 -16.92 -17.96 10.60
C SER A 376 -15.99 -19.14 10.36
N ARG A 377 -15.28 -19.16 9.22
CA ARG A 377 -14.27 -20.19 8.93
C ARG A 377 -13.07 -20.09 9.86
N ILE A 378 -12.77 -18.91 10.41
CA ILE A 378 -11.63 -18.67 11.29
C ILE A 378 -11.93 -19.21 12.69
N LYS A 379 -11.48 -20.43 12.98
CA LYS A 379 -11.72 -21.11 14.27
C LYS A 379 -10.57 -21.02 15.27
N CYS A 380 -9.37 -20.69 14.82
CA CYS A 380 -8.20 -20.65 15.67
C CYS A 380 -8.21 -19.45 16.65
N PRO A 381 -7.49 -19.55 17.78
CA PRO A 381 -7.17 -18.38 18.60
C PRO A 381 -6.62 -17.25 17.75
N THR A 382 -7.17 -16.05 17.94
CA THR A 382 -6.89 -14.89 17.09
C THR A 382 -6.51 -13.68 17.92
N LEU A 383 -5.37 -13.07 17.59
CA LEU A 383 -4.96 -11.76 18.06
C LEU A 383 -5.30 -10.71 16.99
N VAL A 384 -6.09 -9.73 17.37
CA VAL A 384 -6.35 -8.52 16.58
C VAL A 384 -5.66 -7.34 17.25
N LEU A 385 -4.82 -6.62 16.51
CA LEU A 385 -4.20 -5.38 16.95
C LEU A 385 -4.66 -4.24 16.04
N GLY A 386 -5.13 -3.14 16.62
CA GLY A 386 -5.45 -1.91 15.91
C GLY A 386 -4.78 -0.70 16.54
N VAL A 387 -4.67 0.40 15.80
CA VAL A 387 -4.02 1.63 16.26
C VAL A 387 -5.02 2.78 16.19
N GLN A 388 -5.15 3.55 17.27
CA GLN A 388 -6.16 4.61 17.35
C GLN A 388 -5.95 5.75 16.34
N SER A 389 -4.69 6.03 16.00
CA SER A 389 -4.32 7.08 15.05
C SER A 389 -4.21 6.60 13.60
N ASP A 390 -4.54 5.33 13.31
CA ASP A 390 -4.55 4.80 11.95
C ASP A 390 -5.70 5.42 11.15
N VAL A 391 -5.37 6.03 10.01
CA VAL A 391 -6.35 6.63 9.10
C VAL A 391 -6.59 5.78 7.85
N LEU A 392 -5.70 4.82 7.57
CA LEU A 392 -5.80 3.94 6.41
C LEU A 392 -6.70 2.74 6.71
N PHE A 393 -6.50 2.11 7.87
CA PHE A 393 -7.37 1.10 8.44
C PHE A 393 -7.84 1.57 9.82
N PRO A 394 -8.83 2.49 9.87
CA PRO A 394 -9.26 3.07 11.12
C PRO A 394 -9.60 2.04 12.19
N ILE A 395 -9.40 2.39 13.45
CA ILE A 395 -9.61 1.49 14.60
C ILE A 395 -10.99 0.81 14.61
N SER A 396 -12.00 1.46 14.03
CA SER A 396 -13.33 0.89 13.84
C SER A 396 -13.32 -0.41 13.03
N GLN A 397 -12.42 -0.57 12.05
CA GLN A 397 -12.33 -1.80 11.26
C GLN A 397 -11.74 -2.97 12.06
N GLN A 398 -10.83 -2.72 13.00
CA GLN A 398 -10.33 -3.80 13.88
C GLN A 398 -11.35 -4.16 14.96
N ARG A 399 -12.08 -3.18 15.50
CA ARG A 399 -13.24 -3.44 16.39
C ARG A 399 -14.33 -4.25 15.67
N GLU A 400 -14.60 -3.91 14.42
CA GLU A 400 -15.55 -4.65 13.59
C GLU A 400 -15.08 -6.08 13.33
N LEU A 401 -13.80 -6.28 12.99
CA LEU A 401 -13.22 -7.61 12.81
C LEU A 401 -13.32 -8.46 14.09
N GLU A 402 -12.97 -7.90 15.26
CA GLU A 402 -13.13 -8.56 16.55
C GLU A 402 -14.59 -8.99 16.76
N LYS A 403 -15.53 -8.06 16.55
CA LYS A 403 -16.96 -8.32 16.69
C LYS A 403 -17.44 -9.42 15.75
N LEU A 404 -17.06 -9.38 14.48
CA LEU A 404 -17.42 -10.41 13.49
C LEU A 404 -16.87 -11.79 13.89
N LEU A 405 -15.63 -11.86 14.38
CA LEU A 405 -15.05 -13.12 14.87
C LEU A 405 -15.86 -13.68 16.05
N GLN A 406 -16.21 -12.83 17.02
CA GLN A 406 -17.02 -13.24 18.18
C GLN A 406 -18.44 -13.65 17.79
N ASP A 407 -19.13 -12.85 16.96
CA ASP A 407 -20.49 -13.10 16.49
C ASP A 407 -20.55 -14.38 15.62
N SER A 408 -19.43 -14.75 14.97
CA SER A 408 -19.30 -16.00 14.20
C SER A 408 -18.98 -17.25 15.04
N GLY A 409 -18.89 -17.09 16.37
CA GLY A 409 -18.66 -18.16 17.34
C GLY A 409 -17.20 -18.43 17.70
N ASN A 410 -16.26 -17.57 17.29
CA ASN A 410 -14.88 -17.64 17.78
C ASN A 410 -14.74 -16.83 19.08
N HIS A 411 -14.74 -17.53 20.21
CA HIS A 411 -14.59 -16.92 21.54
C HIS A 411 -13.12 -16.83 22.01
N SER A 412 -12.17 -17.29 21.20
CA SER A 412 -10.72 -17.22 21.49
C SER A 412 -10.07 -16.02 20.79
N VAL A 413 -10.73 -14.86 20.87
CA VAL A 413 -10.27 -13.61 20.26
C VAL A 413 -9.70 -12.71 21.34
N THR A 414 -8.50 -12.19 21.12
CA THR A 414 -7.87 -11.15 21.94
C THR A 414 -7.71 -9.91 21.07
N PHE A 415 -8.25 -8.78 21.52
CA PHE A 415 -8.15 -7.50 20.84
C PHE A 415 -7.38 -6.49 21.69
N TYR A 416 -6.39 -5.82 21.10
CA TYR A 416 -5.75 -4.66 21.71
C TYR A 416 -5.82 -3.44 20.79
N GLU A 417 -6.15 -2.31 21.41
CA GLU A 417 -6.04 -0.99 20.82
C GLU A 417 -4.75 -0.32 21.30
N LEU A 418 -3.91 0.06 20.34
CA LEU A 418 -2.66 0.75 20.60
C LEU A 418 -2.88 2.26 20.52
N ASN A 419 -2.51 2.96 21.59
CA ASN A 419 -2.43 4.41 21.61
C ASN A 419 -1.01 4.84 21.18
N SER A 420 -0.79 4.89 19.87
CA SER A 420 0.47 5.29 19.25
C SER A 420 0.23 6.47 18.32
N ILE A 421 1.20 7.36 18.18
CA ILE A 421 1.12 8.50 17.25
C ILE A 421 1.57 8.12 15.82
N TYR A 422 2.14 6.94 15.60
CA TYR A 422 2.73 6.61 14.29
C TYR A 422 1.72 6.18 13.22
N GLY A 423 0.42 6.20 13.51
CA GLY A 423 -0.62 5.83 12.57
C GLY A 423 -0.54 4.36 12.15
N HIS A 424 -0.72 4.12 10.86
CA HIS A 424 -0.63 2.79 10.28
C HIS A 424 0.76 2.16 10.47
N ASP A 425 1.83 2.97 10.39
CA ASP A 425 3.23 2.50 10.51
C ASP A 425 3.63 2.07 11.95
N THR A 426 2.74 2.18 12.94
CA THR A 426 3.01 1.71 14.32
C THR A 426 3.50 0.26 14.36
N PHE A 427 3.00 -0.65 13.51
CA PHE A 427 3.45 -2.05 13.50
C PHE A 427 4.91 -2.24 13.06
N LEU A 428 5.50 -1.26 12.39
CA LEU A 428 6.92 -1.25 12.01
C LEU A 428 7.80 -0.61 13.09
N LEU A 429 7.24 0.28 13.90
CA LEU A 429 8.01 1.21 14.75
C LEU A 429 7.89 0.91 16.25
N ASP A 430 6.71 0.53 16.72
CA ASP A 430 6.46 0.25 18.14
C ASP A 430 6.81 -1.21 18.47
N VAL A 431 8.11 -1.48 18.54
CA VAL A 431 8.67 -2.80 18.83
C VAL A 431 8.17 -3.36 20.16
N VAL A 432 7.90 -2.50 21.15
CA VAL A 432 7.57 -2.93 22.50
C VAL A 432 6.10 -3.33 22.58
N ALA A 433 5.17 -2.44 22.23
CA ALA A 433 3.75 -2.71 22.42
C ALA A 433 3.25 -3.79 21.46
N VAL A 434 3.62 -3.68 20.18
CA VAL A 434 3.26 -4.67 19.15
C VAL A 434 3.99 -5.98 19.43
N GLY A 435 5.29 -5.91 19.69
CA GLY A 435 6.11 -7.11 19.90
C GLY A 435 5.69 -7.91 21.13
N ALA A 436 5.37 -7.27 22.24
CA ALA A 436 4.91 -7.95 23.46
C ALA A 436 3.57 -8.67 23.25
N ALA A 437 2.60 -8.03 22.60
CA ALA A 437 1.30 -8.64 22.33
C ALA A 437 1.43 -9.85 21.39
N VAL A 438 2.20 -9.69 20.30
CA VAL A 438 2.47 -10.78 19.34
C VAL A 438 3.18 -11.94 20.03
N LYS A 439 4.24 -11.67 20.80
CA LYS A 439 5.00 -12.69 21.52
C LYS A 439 4.11 -13.47 22.49
N GLY A 440 3.34 -12.74 23.31
CA GLY A 440 2.42 -13.33 24.27
C GLY A 440 1.44 -14.30 23.59
N HIS A 441 0.82 -13.88 22.49
CA HIS A 441 -0.12 -14.72 21.75
C HIS A 441 0.53 -15.97 21.13
N LEU A 442 1.73 -15.82 20.55
CA LEU A 442 2.43 -16.93 19.89
C LEU A 442 2.98 -17.96 20.87
N GLU A 443 3.38 -17.52 22.07
CA GLU A 443 3.99 -18.38 23.08
C GLU A 443 3.00 -18.91 24.12
N THR A 444 1.75 -18.44 24.11
CA THR A 444 0.70 -18.97 24.97
C THR A 444 0.55 -20.48 24.75
N ASP A 445 0.54 -21.24 25.84
CA ASP A 445 0.47 -22.71 25.87
C ASP A 445 1.60 -23.44 25.11
N LEU A 446 2.71 -22.76 24.79
CA LEU A 446 3.83 -23.36 24.08
C LEU A 446 4.57 -24.35 24.99
N LYS A 447 4.49 -25.64 24.68
CA LYS A 447 5.28 -26.69 25.35
C LYS A 447 6.68 -26.76 24.75
N VAL A 448 7.67 -26.21 25.45
CA VAL A 448 9.08 -26.31 25.05
C VAL A 448 9.61 -27.70 25.43
N ASN A 449 9.56 -28.64 24.49
CA ASN A 449 10.17 -29.96 24.68
C ASN A 449 11.67 -29.89 24.35
N GLY A 450 12.50 -29.55 25.33
CA GLY A 450 13.96 -29.54 25.19
C GLY A 450 14.62 -30.79 25.80
N LYS A 451 15.48 -31.49 25.03
CA LYS A 451 16.50 -32.37 25.61
C LYS A 451 17.48 -31.50 26.40
N LEU A 452 17.59 -31.75 27.71
CA LEU A 452 18.60 -31.18 28.59
C LEU A 452 20.00 -31.28 27.95
N ARG A 453 20.61 -30.12 27.72
CA ARG A 453 22.05 -30.02 27.42
C ARG A 453 22.75 -30.47 28.70
N LYS A 454 23.42 -31.63 28.67
CA LYS A 454 24.25 -32.09 29.79
C LYS A 454 25.34 -31.05 30.04
N ASP A 455 25.27 -30.39 31.19
CA ASP A 455 26.36 -29.59 31.72
C ASP A 455 27.65 -30.40 31.73
N LYS A 456 28.70 -29.87 31.11
CA LYS A 456 30.06 -30.33 31.37
C LYS A 456 30.53 -29.62 32.65
N ARG A 457 30.81 -30.44 33.66
CA ARG A 457 31.52 -30.08 34.88
C ARG A 457 32.89 -29.48 34.58
#